data_AF-A0A7J9SJN6-F1
#
_entry.id   AF-A0A7J9SJN6-F1
#
_cell.length_a   1.000
_cell.length_b   1.000
_cell.length_c   1.000
_cell.angle_alpha   90.00
_cell.angle_beta   90.00
_cell.angle_gamma   90.00
#
_symmetry.space_group_name_H-M   'P 1'
#
loop_
_entity.id
_entity.type
_entity.pdbx_description
1 polymer ?
#
loop_
_entity_poly.entity_id
_entity_poly.type
_entity_poly.pdbx_seq_one_letter_code
_entity_poly.pdbx_strand_id
1 'polypeptide(L)'
;MSSWRRDFASGLIVLAPILVILLVLNYLYSQIVDLPVIRGLQEPFGFFVAVIVFVMLVLSVGYLMRTTVGRLFETYLDAAMNRVPLIRVLYNASKLAVETAVSGTEDLQKPVKVEPWNGMRMTAFKTGKTTDDGREVLFMPTAPNITTGFVMEVDPDDIDETDESVEEALTRVLSAGFGEQEPKSPIEIDTRSED
;
A
#
# COMPACT_ATOMS: atom_id res chain seq x y z
N MET A 1 -33.06 4.37 -2.24
CA MET A 1 -32.36 5.67 -2.31
C MET A 1 -32.23 6.04 -3.78
N SER A 2 -32.62 7.26 -4.17
CA SER A 2 -32.70 7.72 -5.58
C SER A 2 -31.34 7.68 -6.28
N SER A 3 -31.28 7.13 -7.50
CA SER A 3 -30.06 6.89 -8.30
C SER A 3 -29.06 8.06 -8.30
N TRP A 4 -29.53 9.30 -8.51
CA TRP A 4 -28.66 10.49 -8.54
C TRP A 4 -27.85 10.75 -7.26
N ARG A 5 -28.36 10.36 -6.07
CA ARG A 5 -27.61 10.50 -4.80
C ARG A 5 -26.46 9.50 -4.73
N ARG A 6 -26.66 8.31 -5.29
CA ARG A 6 -25.62 7.30 -5.40
C ARG A 6 -24.56 7.75 -6.41
N ASP A 7 -24.99 8.28 -7.55
CA ASP A 7 -24.07 8.77 -8.58
C ASP A 7 -23.23 9.97 -8.10
N PHE A 8 -23.85 10.93 -7.41
CA PHE A 8 -23.14 12.04 -6.78
C PHE A 8 -22.18 11.59 -5.67
N ALA A 9 -22.61 10.66 -4.81
CA ALA A 9 -21.75 10.11 -3.76
C ALA A 9 -20.55 9.37 -4.36
N SER A 10 -20.75 8.56 -5.40
CA SER A 10 -19.68 7.89 -6.13
C SER A 10 -18.70 8.88 -6.76
N GLY A 11 -19.21 9.96 -7.40
CA GLY A 11 -18.36 11.02 -7.94
C GLY A 11 -17.54 11.74 -6.86
N LEU A 12 -18.16 12.02 -5.71
CA LEU A 12 -17.48 12.63 -4.58
C LEU A 12 -16.41 11.71 -3.97
N ILE A 13 -16.67 10.40 -3.89
CA ILE A 13 -15.70 9.41 -3.39
C ILE A 13 -14.42 9.40 -4.24
N VAL A 14 -14.55 9.56 -5.57
CA VAL A 14 -13.39 9.62 -6.48
C VAL A 14 -12.70 10.98 -6.43
N LEU A 15 -13.46 12.08 -6.41
CA LEU A 15 -12.90 13.44 -6.51
C LEU A 15 -12.36 13.97 -5.18
N ALA A 16 -12.98 13.64 -4.05
CA ALA A 16 -12.58 14.13 -2.74
C ALA A 16 -11.09 13.86 -2.42
N PRO A 17 -10.54 12.64 -2.58
CA PRO A 17 -9.12 12.40 -2.29
C PRO A 17 -8.19 13.20 -3.20
N ILE A 18 -8.52 13.32 -4.50
CA ILE A 18 -7.73 14.12 -5.45
C ILE A 18 -7.72 15.60 -5.02
N LEU A 19 -8.89 16.13 -4.66
CA LEU A 19 -9.01 17.52 -4.22
C LEU A 19 -8.21 17.78 -2.94
N VAL A 20 -8.28 16.87 -1.96
CA VAL A 20 -7.50 16.97 -0.72
C VAL A 20 -6.00 16.95 -1.02
N ILE A 21 -5.54 16.05 -1.89
CA ILE A 21 -4.11 16.00 -2.30
C ILE A 21 -3.70 17.34 -2.94
N LEU A 22 -4.47 17.87 -3.88
CA LEU A 22 -4.18 19.14 -4.53
C LEU A 22 -4.15 20.31 -3.54
N LEU A 23 -5.09 20.35 -2.58
CA LEU A 23 -5.13 21.37 -1.53
C LEU A 23 -3.88 21.30 -0.64
N VAL A 24 -3.49 20.10 -0.21
CA VAL A 24 -2.30 19.92 0.64
C VAL A 24 -1.02 20.28 -0.12
N LEU A 25 -0.89 19.83 -1.37
CA LEU A 25 0.27 20.17 -2.21
C LEU A 25 0.36 21.67 -2.46
N ASN A 26 -0.77 22.32 -2.78
CA ASN A 26 -0.80 23.77 -2.99
C ASN A 26 -0.46 24.54 -1.70
N TYR A 27 -1.00 24.10 -0.56
CA TYR A 27 -0.67 24.68 0.74
C TYR A 27 0.82 24.57 1.03
N LEU A 28 1.40 23.36 0.93
CA LEU A 28 2.84 23.15 1.17
C LEU A 28 3.70 23.94 0.19
N TYR A 29 3.36 23.95 -1.10
CA TYR A 29 4.05 24.74 -2.12
C TYR A 29 4.07 26.22 -1.75
N SER A 30 2.92 26.79 -1.36
CA SER A 30 2.84 28.20 -0.96
C SER A 30 3.73 28.51 0.24
N GLN A 31 3.73 27.64 1.26
CA GLN A 31 4.58 27.81 2.44
C GLN A 31 6.07 27.76 2.10
N ILE A 32 6.45 26.92 1.14
CA ILE A 32 7.86 26.74 0.74
C ILE A 32 8.32 27.92 -0.12
N VAL A 33 7.54 28.33 -1.14
CA VAL A 33 7.92 29.45 -2.02
C VAL A 33 7.97 30.79 -1.28
N ASP A 34 7.17 30.95 -0.22
CA ASP A 34 7.21 32.13 0.64
C ASP A 34 8.46 32.21 1.53
N LEU A 35 9.28 31.15 1.59
CA LEU A 35 10.54 31.18 2.36
C LEU A 35 11.48 32.25 1.79
N PRO A 36 12.19 33.00 2.66
CA PRO A 36 13.08 34.10 2.24
C PRO A 36 14.13 33.69 1.19
N VAL A 37 14.55 32.43 1.23
CA VAL A 37 15.55 31.85 0.32
C VAL A 37 15.00 31.59 -1.09
N ILE A 38 13.69 31.33 -1.21
CA ILE A 38 13.04 30.92 -2.46
C ILE A 38 12.26 32.07 -3.10
N ARG A 39 11.71 32.97 -2.28
CA ARG A 39 10.87 34.11 -2.71
C ARG A 39 11.51 35.03 -3.76
N GLY A 40 12.83 35.07 -3.83
CA GLY A 40 13.58 35.88 -4.81
C GLY A 40 13.89 35.17 -6.13
N LEU A 41 13.56 33.89 -6.27
CA LEU A 41 13.85 33.10 -7.47
C LEU A 41 12.76 33.31 -8.51
N GLN A 42 13.17 33.51 -9.77
CA GLN A 42 12.24 33.58 -10.89
C GLN A 42 11.78 32.18 -11.29
N GLU A 43 10.52 32.05 -11.72
CA GLU A 43 10.02 30.80 -12.29
C GLU A 43 10.70 30.48 -13.63
N PRO A 44 11.04 29.22 -13.92
CA PRO A 44 10.65 27.98 -13.20
C PRO A 44 11.61 27.54 -12.08
N PHE A 45 12.65 28.33 -11.78
CA PHE A 45 13.69 27.95 -10.84
C PHE A 45 13.17 27.89 -9.40
N GLY A 46 12.24 28.78 -9.04
CA GLY A 46 11.50 28.75 -7.76
C GLY A 46 10.80 27.42 -7.53
N PHE A 47 10.06 26.92 -8.53
CA PHE A 47 9.42 25.61 -8.48
C PHE A 47 10.40 24.45 -8.20
N PHE A 48 11.49 24.35 -8.97
CA PHE A 48 12.47 23.26 -8.77
C PHE A 48 13.11 23.30 -7.38
N VAL A 49 13.46 24.49 -6.89
CA VAL A 49 14.03 24.66 -5.55
C VAL A 49 13.00 24.30 -4.47
N ALA A 50 11.74 24.68 -4.65
CA ALA A 50 10.67 24.30 -3.72
C ALA A 50 10.49 22.77 -3.63
N VAL A 51 10.52 22.07 -4.77
CA VAL A 51 10.47 20.60 -4.81
C VAL A 51 11.69 19.98 -4.11
N ILE A 52 12.90 20.48 -4.37
CA ILE A 52 14.11 19.98 -3.71
C ILE A 52 14.03 20.18 -2.19
N VAL A 53 13.59 21.36 -1.74
CA VAL A 53 13.43 21.66 -0.31
C VAL A 53 12.38 20.75 0.32
N PHE A 54 11.26 20.51 -0.37
CA PHE A 54 10.24 19.57 0.09
C PHE A 54 10.81 18.15 0.26
N VAL A 55 11.51 17.63 -0.75
CA VAL A 55 12.15 16.30 -0.68
C VAL A 55 13.16 16.23 0.47
N MET A 56 14.01 17.24 0.62
CA MET A 56 14.98 17.32 1.71
C MET A 56 14.31 17.36 3.08
N LEU A 57 13.19 18.07 3.21
CA LEU A 57 12.40 18.11 4.44
C LEU A 57 11.82 16.73 4.77
N VAL A 58 11.22 16.05 3.79
CA VAL A 58 10.68 14.69 3.97
C VAL A 58 11.77 13.72 4.40
N LEU A 59 12.93 13.74 3.74
CA LEU A 59 14.08 12.89 4.11
C LEU A 59 14.61 13.22 5.52
N SER A 60 14.68 14.51 5.87
CA SER A 60 15.14 14.95 7.19
C SER A 60 14.20 14.47 8.29
N VAL A 61 12.90 14.58 8.09
CA VAL A 61 11.89 14.04 9.02
C VAL A 61 12.03 12.52 9.10
N GLY A 62 12.14 11.81 7.97
CA GLY A 62 12.33 10.36 7.94
C GLY A 62 13.57 9.91 8.72
N TYR A 63 14.69 10.63 8.60
CA TYR A 63 15.90 10.35 9.37
C TYR A 63 15.70 10.62 10.86
N LEU A 64 15.05 11.73 11.23
CA LEU A 64 14.72 12.05 12.62
C LEU A 64 13.91 10.93 13.27
N MET A 65 12.93 10.36 12.56
CA MET A 65 12.08 9.25 13.06
C MET A 65 12.87 7.99 13.41
N ARG A 66 14.08 7.79 12.85
CA ARG A 66 14.95 6.66 13.21
C ARG A 66 15.61 6.82 14.58
N THR A 67 15.62 8.03 15.13
CA THR A 67 16.25 8.34 16.43
C THR A 67 15.27 8.18 17.60
N THR A 68 15.80 8.08 18.83
CA THR A 68 14.99 8.06 20.06
C THR A 68 14.09 9.29 20.20
N VAL A 69 14.58 10.46 19.77
CA VAL A 69 13.81 11.72 19.77
C VAL A 69 12.63 11.62 18.79
N GLY A 70 12.85 11.03 17.62
CA GLY A 70 11.80 10.78 16.64
C GLY A 70 10.69 9.89 17.17
N ARG A 71 11.04 8.76 17.80
CA ARG A 71 10.06 7.86 18.42
C ARG A 71 9.25 8.54 19.53
N LEU A 72 9.89 9.39 20.32
CA LEU A 72 9.21 10.17 21.35
C LEU A 72 8.24 11.18 20.73
N PHE A 73 8.69 11.91 19.70
CA PHE A 73 7.85 12.86 18.97
C PHE A 73 6.63 12.18 18.33
N GLU A 74 6.83 11.01 17.71
CA GLU A 74 5.76 10.19 17.15
C GLU A 74 4.70 9.86 18.20
N THR A 75 5.14 9.40 19.37
CA THR A 75 4.23 9.04 20.48
C THR A 75 3.38 10.23 20.93
N TYR A 76 3.98 11.42 21.02
CA TYR A 76 3.25 12.65 21.36
C TYR A 76 2.28 13.06 20.27
N LEU A 77 2.69 12.96 19.00
CA LEU A 77 1.85 13.28 17.85
C LEU A 77 0.65 12.33 17.78
N ASP A 78 0.88 11.03 17.90
CA ASP A 78 -0.17 10.01 17.97
C ASP A 78 -1.14 10.33 19.11
N ALA A 79 -0.64 10.63 20.30
CA ALA A 79 -1.48 10.98 21.43
C ALA A 79 -2.32 12.26 21.18
N ALA A 80 -1.75 13.27 20.52
CA ALA A 80 -2.44 14.50 20.18
C ALA A 80 -3.54 14.27 19.13
N MET A 81 -3.23 13.57 18.04
CA MET A 81 -4.18 13.27 16.96
C MET A 81 -5.34 12.39 17.46
N ASN A 82 -5.05 11.44 18.35
CA ASN A 82 -6.05 10.54 18.93
C ASN A 82 -7.00 11.21 19.95
N ARG A 83 -6.77 12.47 20.37
CA ARG A 83 -7.68 13.18 21.28
C ARG A 83 -8.95 13.68 20.61
N VAL A 84 -8.91 13.97 19.31
CA VAL A 84 -10.06 14.53 18.58
C VAL A 84 -10.74 13.41 17.80
N PRO A 85 -12.03 13.09 18.09
CA PRO A 85 -12.70 11.91 17.52
C PRO A 85 -12.65 11.80 16.01
N LEU A 86 -12.84 12.90 15.28
CA LEU A 86 -12.81 12.90 13.81
C LEU A 86 -11.40 12.79 13.25
N ILE A 87 -10.44 13.54 13.80
CA ILE A 87 -9.04 13.54 13.36
C ILE A 87 -8.43 12.16 13.60
N ARG A 88 -8.75 11.53 14.73
CA ARG A 88 -8.33 10.17 15.07
C ARG A 88 -8.65 9.15 13.97
N VAL A 89 -9.87 9.19 13.43
CA VAL A 89 -10.30 8.23 12.39
C VAL A 89 -9.47 8.44 11.12
N LEU A 90 -9.34 9.69 10.67
CA LEU A 90 -8.60 10.00 9.46
C LEU A 90 -7.10 9.70 9.61
N TYR A 91 -6.50 10.12 10.73
CA TYR A 91 -5.08 9.91 11.02
C TYR A 91 -4.73 8.43 11.05
N ASN A 92 -5.48 7.61 11.80
CA ASN A 92 -5.19 6.17 11.91
C ASN A 92 -5.43 5.43 10.58
N ALA A 93 -6.48 5.78 9.84
CA ALA A 93 -6.72 5.19 8.52
C ALA A 93 -5.60 5.53 7.53
N SER A 94 -5.15 6.78 7.50
CA SER A 94 -4.04 7.21 6.64
C SER A 94 -2.70 6.59 7.08
N LYS A 95 -2.40 6.57 8.38
CA LYS A 95 -1.17 5.96 8.92
C LYS A 95 -1.10 4.48 8.57
N LEU A 96 -2.19 3.74 8.81
CA LEU A 96 -2.28 2.32 8.45
C LEU A 96 -2.12 2.09 6.95
N ALA A 97 -2.75 2.91 6.09
CA ALA A 97 -2.61 2.79 4.64
C ALA A 97 -1.17 3.01 4.18
N VAL A 98 -0.48 4.02 4.72
CA VAL A 98 0.92 4.31 4.38
C VAL A 98 1.86 3.24 4.93
N GLU A 99 1.71 2.86 6.20
CA GLU A 99 2.49 1.78 6.81
C GLU A 99 2.33 0.50 6.01
N THR A 100 1.09 0.11 5.67
CA THR A 100 0.84 -1.10 4.89
C THR A 100 1.40 -1.00 3.47
N ALA A 101 1.31 0.16 2.80
CA ALA A 101 1.90 0.32 1.47
C ALA A 101 3.43 0.21 1.49
N VAL A 102 4.08 0.76 2.51
CA VAL A 102 5.54 0.77 2.65
C VAL A 102 6.07 -0.57 3.19
N SER A 103 5.45 -1.13 4.23
CA SER A 103 5.90 -2.37 4.87
C SER A 103 5.30 -3.63 4.28
N GLY A 104 4.13 -3.55 3.63
CA GLY A 104 3.34 -4.70 3.21
C GLY A 104 3.75 -5.32 1.87
N THR A 105 4.69 -4.71 1.15
CA THR A 105 5.08 -5.16 -0.19
C THR A 105 6.58 -5.23 -0.44
N GLU A 106 7.40 -4.48 0.31
CA GLU A 106 8.87 -4.50 0.16
C GLU A 106 9.51 -5.74 0.79
N ASP A 107 8.89 -6.33 1.82
CA ASP A 107 9.33 -7.60 2.44
C ASP A 107 8.82 -8.85 1.69
N LEU A 108 7.92 -8.69 0.71
CA LEU A 108 7.40 -9.79 -0.12
C LEU A 108 8.41 -10.10 -1.22
N GLN A 109 9.35 -10.99 -0.93
CA GLN A 109 10.50 -11.20 -1.81
C GLN A 109 10.11 -11.92 -3.11
N LYS A 110 9.33 -12.99 -3.00
CA LYS A 110 8.99 -13.86 -4.12
C LYS A 110 7.58 -14.41 -3.97
N PRO A 111 6.72 -14.32 -5.00
CA PRO A 111 5.47 -15.04 -5.00
C PRO A 111 5.77 -16.54 -5.04
N VAL A 112 4.93 -17.31 -4.36
CA VAL A 112 4.98 -18.78 -4.32
C VAL A 112 3.56 -19.33 -4.39
N LYS A 113 3.43 -20.59 -4.77
CA LYS A 113 2.19 -21.34 -4.63
C LYS A 113 2.33 -22.27 -3.42
N VAL A 114 1.28 -22.33 -2.63
CA VAL A 114 1.13 -23.30 -1.56
C VAL A 114 -0.15 -24.08 -1.81
N GLU A 115 -0.21 -25.31 -1.31
CA GLU A 115 -1.38 -26.18 -1.42
C GLU A 115 -1.97 -26.46 -0.02
N PRO A 116 -2.76 -25.53 0.56
CA PRO A 116 -3.27 -25.73 1.92
C PRO A 116 -4.34 -26.82 1.99
N TRP A 117 -4.94 -27.17 0.84
CA TRP A 117 -5.94 -28.22 0.70
C TRP A 117 -5.71 -28.97 -0.61
N ASN A 118 -5.99 -30.26 -0.59
CA ASN A 118 -5.73 -31.19 -1.70
C ASN A 118 -6.29 -30.67 -3.04
N GLY A 119 -5.38 -30.37 -3.97
CA GLY A 119 -5.62 -29.86 -5.31
C GLY A 119 -5.76 -28.33 -5.42
N MET A 120 -5.78 -27.56 -4.31
CA MET A 120 -5.99 -26.11 -4.34
C MET A 120 -4.69 -25.34 -4.15
N ARG A 121 -4.22 -24.67 -5.22
CA ARG A 121 -3.02 -23.83 -5.17
C ARG A 121 -3.37 -22.38 -4.90
N MET A 122 -2.83 -21.84 -3.82
CA MET A 122 -3.03 -20.45 -3.42
C MET A 122 -1.74 -19.66 -3.54
N THR A 123 -1.85 -18.38 -3.87
CA THR A 123 -0.69 -17.48 -3.94
C THR A 123 -0.37 -16.94 -2.57
N ALA A 124 0.88 -17.15 -2.17
CA ALA A 124 1.48 -16.54 -1.01
C ALA A 124 2.79 -15.86 -1.42
N PHE A 125 3.41 -15.16 -0.50
CA PHE A 125 4.64 -14.42 -0.72
C PHE A 125 5.62 -14.73 0.40
N LYS A 126 6.87 -15.02 0.04
CA LYS A 126 7.95 -15.22 1.02
C LYS A 126 8.21 -13.93 1.78
N THR A 127 8.24 -14.02 3.12
CA THR A 127 8.59 -12.87 3.98
C THR A 127 10.10 -12.76 4.24
N GLY A 128 10.89 -13.73 3.76
CA GLY A 128 12.33 -13.83 4.02
C GLY A 128 12.69 -14.27 5.44
N LYS A 129 11.71 -14.65 6.26
CA LYS A 129 11.91 -15.16 7.62
C LYS A 129 11.79 -16.68 7.65
N THR A 130 12.60 -17.31 8.49
CA THR A 130 12.58 -18.74 8.76
C THR A 130 12.42 -18.96 10.26
N THR A 131 11.65 -19.95 10.65
CA THR A 131 11.46 -20.35 12.06
C THR A 131 12.66 -21.16 12.56
N ASP A 132 12.76 -21.34 13.88
CA ASP A 132 13.87 -22.09 14.50
C ASP A 132 13.93 -23.57 14.06
N ASP A 133 12.79 -24.12 13.61
CA ASP A 133 12.67 -25.48 13.09
C ASP A 133 12.79 -25.58 11.56
N GLY A 134 13.14 -24.47 10.89
CA GLY A 134 13.50 -24.46 9.47
C GLY A 134 12.35 -24.20 8.50
N ARG A 135 11.13 -23.91 8.98
CA ARG A 135 9.98 -23.58 8.13
C ARG A 135 10.09 -22.16 7.58
N GLU A 136 9.62 -21.95 6.37
CA GLU A 136 9.54 -20.61 5.79
C GLU A 136 8.25 -19.91 6.24
N VAL A 137 8.38 -18.63 6.61
CA VAL A 137 7.24 -17.79 6.96
C VAL A 137 6.70 -17.13 5.69
N LEU A 138 5.47 -17.45 5.34
CA LEU A 138 4.77 -16.94 4.17
C LEU A 138 3.59 -16.04 4.58
N PHE A 139 3.33 -15.02 3.77
CA PHE A 139 2.11 -14.23 3.85
C PHE A 139 1.18 -14.58 2.69
N MET A 140 -0.03 -15.04 3.01
CA MET A 140 -1.09 -15.31 2.05
C MET A 140 -2.14 -14.19 2.14
N PRO A 141 -2.17 -13.23 1.20
CA PRO A 141 -3.15 -12.16 1.20
C PRO A 141 -4.55 -12.65 0.82
N THR A 142 -5.57 -11.93 1.26
CA THR A 142 -6.93 -12.07 0.73
C THR A 142 -7.11 -11.23 -0.54
N ALA A 143 -7.92 -11.72 -1.47
CA ALA A 143 -8.33 -10.97 -2.66
C ALA A 143 -9.68 -10.26 -2.43
N PRO A 144 -9.90 -9.04 -2.96
CA PRO A 144 -8.91 -8.13 -3.53
C PRO A 144 -8.15 -7.32 -2.47
N ASN A 145 -8.57 -7.39 -1.20
CA ASN A 145 -7.99 -6.59 -0.13
C ASN A 145 -6.70 -7.22 0.42
N ILE A 146 -5.56 -6.85 -0.12
CA ILE A 146 -4.23 -7.37 0.24
C ILE A 146 -3.71 -6.92 1.62
N THR A 147 -4.43 -6.02 2.29
CA THR A 147 -4.09 -5.57 3.66
C THR A 147 -4.46 -6.59 4.73
N THR A 148 -5.22 -7.63 4.34
CA THR A 148 -5.63 -8.74 5.19
C THR A 148 -5.16 -10.07 4.60
N GLY A 149 -4.98 -11.08 5.45
CA GLY A 149 -4.44 -12.36 5.03
C GLY A 149 -4.07 -13.26 6.20
N PHE A 150 -3.36 -14.34 5.88
CA PHE A 150 -2.83 -15.30 6.82
C PHE A 150 -1.30 -15.24 6.81
N VAL A 151 -0.70 -15.34 7.99
CA VAL A 151 0.72 -15.65 8.14
C VAL A 151 0.82 -17.14 8.42
N MET A 152 1.65 -17.84 7.66
CA MET A 152 1.77 -19.29 7.72
C MET A 152 3.24 -19.68 7.82
N GLU A 153 3.52 -20.73 8.58
CA GLU A 153 4.81 -21.38 8.64
C GLU A 153 4.70 -22.69 7.86
N VAL A 154 5.40 -22.76 6.73
CA VAL A 154 5.25 -23.86 5.76
C VAL A 154 6.60 -24.56 5.60
N ASP A 155 6.56 -25.90 5.52
CA ASP A 155 7.76 -26.67 5.22
C ASP A 155 8.30 -26.26 3.84
N PRO A 156 9.62 -26.02 3.67
CA PRO A 156 10.17 -25.64 2.37
C PRO A 156 9.80 -26.60 1.22
N ASP A 157 9.59 -27.88 1.53
CA ASP A 157 9.20 -28.89 0.53
C ASP A 157 7.75 -28.76 0.06
N ASP A 158 6.88 -28.08 0.83
CA ASP A 158 5.48 -27.81 0.50
C ASP A 158 5.29 -26.46 -0.24
N ILE A 159 6.39 -25.82 -0.64
CA ILE A 159 6.40 -24.52 -1.32
C ILE A 159 6.76 -24.71 -2.79
N ASP A 160 5.80 -24.43 -3.66
CA ASP A 160 6.03 -24.39 -5.09
C ASP A 160 6.51 -23.00 -5.51
N GLU A 161 7.76 -22.89 -5.92
CA GLU A 161 8.26 -21.64 -6.51
C GLU A 161 7.56 -21.34 -7.84
N THR A 162 7.22 -20.07 -8.06
CA THR A 162 6.67 -19.60 -9.34
C THR A 162 7.66 -18.69 -10.05
N ASP A 163 7.55 -18.69 -11.38
CA ASP A 163 8.25 -17.75 -12.26
C ASP A 163 7.49 -16.42 -12.43
N GLU A 164 6.31 -16.27 -11.80
CA GLU A 164 5.57 -15.00 -11.77
C GLU A 164 6.40 -13.92 -11.05
N SER A 165 6.40 -12.71 -11.60
CA SER A 165 6.86 -11.52 -10.91
C SER A 165 5.89 -11.14 -9.77
N VAL A 166 6.40 -10.41 -8.77
CA VAL A 166 5.58 -9.88 -7.67
C VAL A 166 4.41 -9.05 -8.21
N GLU A 167 4.64 -8.23 -9.25
CA GLU A 167 3.61 -7.39 -9.87
C GLU A 167 2.51 -8.21 -10.55
N GLU A 168 2.87 -9.26 -11.29
CA GLU A 168 1.90 -10.17 -11.93
C GLU A 168 1.03 -10.87 -10.88
N ALA A 169 1.67 -11.42 -9.84
CA ALA A 169 0.98 -12.10 -8.75
C ALA A 169 0.03 -11.14 -8.00
N LEU A 170 0.49 -9.93 -7.68
CA LEU A 170 -0.33 -8.91 -7.03
C LEU A 170 -1.47 -8.43 -7.92
N THR A 171 -1.24 -8.23 -9.22
CA THR A 171 -2.29 -7.86 -10.17
C THR A 171 -3.41 -8.89 -10.18
N ARG A 172 -3.07 -10.19 -10.19
CA ARG A 172 -4.04 -11.27 -10.10
C ARG A 172 -4.79 -11.28 -8.77
N VAL A 173 -4.11 -11.08 -7.63
CA VAL A 173 -4.77 -11.04 -6.31
C VAL A 173 -5.68 -9.80 -6.16
N LEU A 174 -5.18 -8.61 -6.52
CA LEU A 174 -5.91 -7.34 -6.44
C LEU A 174 -7.12 -7.29 -7.37
N SER A 175 -7.05 -7.94 -8.53
CA SER A 175 -8.17 -8.07 -9.45
C SER A 175 -9.15 -9.19 -9.08
N ALA A 176 -8.95 -9.87 -7.95
CA ALA A 176 -9.72 -11.05 -7.56
C ALA A 176 -9.76 -12.15 -8.65
N GLY A 177 -8.67 -12.28 -9.42
CA GLY A 177 -8.53 -13.24 -10.51
C GLY A 177 -9.14 -12.80 -11.84
N PHE A 178 -9.79 -11.64 -11.92
CA PHE A 178 -10.36 -11.11 -13.16
C PHE A 178 -9.34 -10.39 -14.06
N GLY A 179 -8.15 -10.07 -13.52
CA GLY A 179 -7.06 -9.44 -14.25
C GLY A 179 -6.23 -10.49 -14.97
N GLU A 180 -6.53 -10.72 -16.24
CA GLU A 180 -5.72 -11.55 -17.13
C GLU A 180 -4.42 -10.81 -17.51
N GLN A 181 -3.29 -11.48 -17.31
CA GLN A 181 -2.22 -11.46 -18.31
C GLN A 181 -2.28 -12.82 -19.02
N GLU A 182 -2.15 -12.82 -20.35
CA GLU A 182 -2.42 -13.97 -21.22
C GLU A 182 -1.94 -15.31 -20.63
N PRO A 183 -2.81 -16.32 -20.52
CA PRO A 183 -2.39 -17.63 -20.07
C PRO A 183 -1.41 -18.24 -21.08
N LYS A 184 -0.24 -18.70 -20.63
CA LYS A 184 0.57 -19.69 -21.39
C LYS A 184 -0.14 -21.05 -21.52
N SER A 185 -1.32 -21.23 -20.94
CA SER A 185 -2.18 -22.39 -21.15
C SER A 185 -3.64 -22.04 -20.86
N PRO A 186 -4.58 -22.22 -21.80
CA PRO A 186 -5.99 -21.94 -21.55
C PRO A 186 -6.55 -22.90 -20.50
N ILE A 187 -7.02 -22.37 -19.39
CA ILE A 187 -7.88 -23.12 -18.46
C ILE A 187 -9.28 -23.08 -19.08
N GLU A 188 -9.69 -24.19 -19.69
CA GLU A 188 -11.01 -24.35 -20.29
C GLU A 188 -12.04 -24.50 -19.16
N ILE A 189 -12.84 -23.45 -18.92
CA ILE A 189 -13.96 -23.52 -17.97
C ILE A 189 -15.16 -24.10 -18.72
N ASP A 190 -15.45 -25.39 -18.49
CA ASP A 190 -16.67 -26.03 -19.01
C ASP A 190 -17.90 -25.40 -18.33
N THR A 191 -18.67 -24.64 -19.11
CA THR A 191 -19.90 -23.97 -18.68
C THR A 191 -21.15 -24.72 -19.14
N ARG A 192 -21.11 -26.05 -19.22
CA ARG A 192 -22.33 -26.84 -19.39
C ARG A 192 -23.17 -26.79 -18.12
N SER A 193 -24.16 -25.90 -18.12
CA SER A 193 -25.38 -26.04 -17.34
C SER A 193 -26.05 -27.35 -17.73
N GLU A 194 -26.16 -28.27 -16.78
CA GLU A 194 -27.03 -29.44 -16.91
C GLU A 194 -28.50 -28.95 -16.92
N ASP A 195 -29.13 -29.02 -18.09
CA ASP A 195 -30.60 -29.07 -18.26
C ASP A 195 -31.04 -30.53 -18.44
#